data_AF-A0A6N6JXR9-F1
#
_entry.id   AF-A0A6N6JXR9-F1
#
_cell.length_a   1.000
_cell.length_b   1.000
_cell.length_c   1.000
_cell.angle_alpha   90.00
_cell.angle_beta   90.00
_cell.angle_gamma   90.00
#
_symmetry.space_group_name_H-M   'P 1'
#
loop_
_entity.id
_entity.type
_entity.pdbx_description
1 polymer ?
#
loop_
_entity_poly.entity_id
_entity_poly.type
_entity_poly.pdbx_seq_one_letter_code
_entity_poly.pdbx_strand_id
1 'polypeptide(L)'
;KRVVVVNNQAFITTAQNHLYMSSYPFDDPRLKPGGPGIDYQYFDDTDYLSIYTDGKKKSKGKYYYGHTRPESPGAAWGTVVFMKASLAHLTEGYKANYQNLPDKEPEVVGYKGWTRMYCDMDVGK
;
A
#
# COMPACT_ATOMS: atom_id res chain seq x y z
N LYS A 1 17.94 -5.58 12.16
CA LYS A 1 16.88 -4.65 11.68
C LYS A 1 15.66 -4.86 12.56
N ARG A 2 14.96 -3.80 12.96
CA ARG A 2 13.75 -3.88 13.79
C ARG A 2 12.53 -3.74 12.90
N VAL A 3 11.44 -4.42 13.27
CA VAL A 3 10.11 -4.19 12.68
C VAL A 3 9.34 -3.36 13.70
N VAL A 4 8.78 -2.25 13.28
CA VAL A 4 7.95 -1.38 14.11
C VAL A 4 6.51 -1.56 13.69
N VAL A 5 5.61 -1.84 14.64
CA VAL A 5 4.17 -1.95 14.37
C VAL A 5 3.46 -0.84 15.13
N VAL A 6 2.78 0.06 14.40
CA VAL A 6 1.97 1.15 14.97
C VAL A 6 0.65 1.22 14.22
N ASN A 7 -0.45 1.36 14.96
CA ASN A 7 -1.81 1.38 14.41
C ASN A 7 -2.04 0.24 13.42
N ASN A 8 -1.66 -0.98 13.82
CA ASN A 8 -1.80 -2.19 13.02
C ASN A 8 -1.05 -2.17 11.67
N GLN A 9 -0.12 -1.24 11.40
CA GLN A 9 0.74 -1.27 10.21
C GLN A 9 2.19 -1.53 10.61
N ALA A 10 2.87 -2.44 9.90
CA ALA A 10 4.27 -2.72 10.10
C ALA A 10 5.14 -1.79 9.25
N PHE A 11 6.27 -1.36 9.80
CA PHE A 11 7.26 -0.48 9.18
C PHE A 11 8.67 -1.05 9.37
N ILE A 12 9.49 -0.95 8.32
CA ILE A 12 10.89 -1.38 8.35
C ILE A 12 11.72 -0.37 7.54
N THR A 13 12.75 0.21 8.16
CA THR A 13 13.75 1.01 7.46
C THR A 13 14.96 0.14 7.08
N THR A 14 15.40 0.23 5.83
CA THR A 14 16.60 -0.45 5.34
C THR A 14 17.88 0.30 5.72
N ALA A 15 19.04 -0.32 5.51
CA ALA A 15 20.33 0.34 5.74
C ALA A 15 20.55 1.54 4.78
N GLN A 16 19.88 1.51 3.62
CA GLN A 16 19.84 2.58 2.63
C GLN A 16 18.75 3.63 2.93
N ASN A 17 18.19 3.62 4.15
CA ASN A 17 17.16 4.56 4.60
C ASN A 17 15.86 4.53 3.75
N HIS A 18 15.54 3.39 3.14
CA HIS A 18 14.24 3.19 2.48
C HIS A 18 13.22 2.70 3.50
N LEU A 19 12.09 3.38 3.59
CA LEU A 19 10.97 2.96 4.43
C LEU A 19 10.07 2.00 3.67
N TYR A 20 9.90 0.81 4.22
CA TYR A 20 8.91 -0.18 3.78
C TYR A 20 7.78 -0.27 4.79
N MET A 21 6.58 -0.57 4.29
CA MET A 21 5.40 -0.77 5.12
C MET A 21 4.55 -1.94 4.63
N SER A 22 3.91 -2.63 5.55
CA SER A 22 2.93 -3.65 5.20
C SER A 22 1.69 -3.02 4.58
N SER A 23 1.05 -3.79 3.71
CA SER A 23 -0.32 -3.56 3.28
C SER A 23 -1.21 -3.38 4.52
N TYR A 24 -1.92 -2.26 4.51
CA TYR A 24 -2.79 -1.85 5.57
C TYR A 24 -4.20 -1.59 5.00
N PRO A 25 -4.90 -2.63 4.51
CA PRO A 25 -6.25 -2.47 4.04
C PRO A 25 -7.16 -2.25 5.23
N PHE A 26 -7.61 -1.03 5.45
CA PHE A 26 -8.80 -0.80 6.24
C PHE A 26 -9.65 0.23 5.54
N ASP A 27 -10.92 -0.15 5.33
CA ASP A 27 -12.12 0.67 5.35
C ASP A 27 -12.02 2.10 4.79
N ASP A 28 -11.25 2.33 3.72
CA ASP A 28 -11.37 3.56 2.96
C ASP A 28 -12.86 3.70 2.63
N PRO A 29 -13.57 4.71 3.18
CA PRO A 29 -15.02 4.77 3.07
C PRO A 29 -15.49 4.79 1.62
N ARG A 30 -14.60 5.23 0.71
CA ARG A 30 -14.83 5.25 -0.72
C ARG A 30 -14.90 3.85 -1.33
N LEU A 31 -14.26 2.85 -0.71
CA LEU A 31 -14.21 1.46 -1.15
C LEU A 31 -15.19 0.55 -0.38
N LYS A 32 -16.02 1.09 0.50
CA LYS A 32 -17.10 0.31 1.16
C LYS A 32 -18.26 0.05 0.20
N PRO A 33 -19.12 -0.95 0.47
CA PRO A 33 -20.36 -1.13 -0.29
C PRO A 33 -21.17 0.17 -0.39
N GLY A 34 -21.58 0.54 -1.60
CA GLY A 34 -22.28 1.81 -1.88
C GLY A 34 -21.39 3.07 -1.88
N GLY A 35 -20.08 2.92 -1.71
CA GLY A 35 -19.12 4.02 -1.83
C GLY A 35 -18.98 4.54 -3.27
N PRO A 36 -18.35 5.70 -3.48
CA PRO A 36 -18.09 6.24 -4.81
C PRO A 36 -16.95 5.55 -5.57
N GLY A 37 -16.08 4.78 -4.92
CA GLY A 37 -14.82 4.34 -5.50
C GLY A 37 -13.74 5.44 -5.46
N ILE A 38 -12.59 5.18 -6.09
CA ILE A 38 -11.45 6.11 -6.12
C ILE A 38 -11.02 6.33 -7.57
N ASP A 39 -11.18 7.56 -8.03
CA ASP A 39 -10.55 8.01 -9.27
C ASP A 39 -9.07 8.24 -9.05
N TYR A 40 -8.27 7.78 -10.00
CA TYR A 40 -6.82 7.97 -9.98
C TYR A 40 -6.29 8.25 -11.38
N GLN A 41 -5.13 8.90 -11.40
CA GLN A 41 -4.41 9.20 -12.63
C GLN A 41 -2.99 8.64 -12.51
N TYR A 42 -2.46 8.02 -13.55
CA TYR A 42 -1.04 7.63 -13.53
C TYR A 42 -0.40 7.94 -14.87
N PHE A 43 0.86 8.35 -14.80
CA PHE A 43 1.68 8.51 -16.00
C PHE A 43 2.26 7.15 -16.35
N ASP A 44 1.86 6.63 -17.50
CA ASP A 44 2.45 5.42 -18.03
C ASP A 44 3.68 5.80 -18.87
N ASP A 45 4.82 5.85 -18.20
CA ASP A 45 6.15 5.86 -18.84
C ASP A 45 6.71 4.46 -19.02
N THR A 46 5.90 3.44 -18.75
CA THR A 46 6.40 2.09 -18.65
C THR A 46 6.70 1.50 -20.02
N ASP A 47 7.73 0.67 -20.01
CA ASP A 47 8.08 -0.21 -21.12
C ASP A 47 7.30 -1.54 -20.99
N TYR A 48 6.12 -1.57 -20.35
CA TYR A 48 5.34 -2.82 -20.19
C TYR A 48 4.91 -3.42 -21.53
N LEU A 49 4.88 -2.64 -22.61
CA LEU A 49 4.72 -3.19 -23.96
C LEU A 49 5.98 -3.89 -24.46
N SER A 50 7.17 -3.65 -23.91
CA SER A 50 8.44 -4.22 -24.37
C SER A 50 8.72 -5.65 -23.89
N ILE A 51 7.92 -6.15 -22.95
CA ILE A 51 7.83 -7.59 -22.68
C ILE A 51 6.96 -8.33 -23.73
N TYR A 52 6.12 -7.60 -24.49
CA TYR A 52 5.24 -8.13 -25.55
C TYR A 52 5.58 -7.62 -26.96
N THR A 53 6.52 -6.69 -27.07
CA THR A 53 7.10 -6.14 -28.28
C THR A 53 8.61 -6.29 -28.14
N ASP A 54 9.39 -6.25 -29.22
CA ASP A 54 10.81 -6.60 -29.27
C ASP A 54 11.79 -5.67 -28.48
N GLY A 55 11.38 -5.11 -27.35
CA GLY A 55 12.20 -4.17 -26.57
C GLY A 55 12.14 -2.73 -27.10
N LYS A 56 11.43 -2.45 -28.20
CA LYS A 56 11.61 -1.18 -28.96
C LYS A 56 10.49 -0.17 -28.86
N LYS A 57 9.41 -0.45 -28.12
CA LYS A 57 8.30 0.50 -27.93
C LYS A 57 8.18 0.92 -26.47
N LYS A 58 8.99 1.90 -26.10
CA LYS A 58 8.67 2.74 -24.93
C LYS A 58 7.33 3.42 -25.18
N SER A 59 6.44 3.36 -24.21
CA SER A 59 5.28 4.26 -24.16
C SER A 59 5.76 5.69 -24.39
N LYS A 60 5.04 6.48 -25.21
CA LYS A 60 5.36 7.91 -25.40
C LYS A 60 5.04 8.76 -24.17
N GLY A 61 4.79 8.15 -23.01
CA GLY A 61 4.44 8.84 -21.78
C GLY A 61 3.05 9.45 -21.89
N LYS A 62 2.02 8.75 -21.43
CA LYS A 62 0.65 9.28 -21.43
C LYS A 62 0.04 9.14 -20.05
N TYR A 63 -0.75 10.14 -19.66
CA TYR A 63 -1.60 10.02 -18.49
C TYR A 63 -2.81 9.13 -18.80
N TYR A 64 -3.01 8.14 -17.95
CA TYR A 64 -4.19 7.30 -17.91
C TYR A 64 -5.03 7.65 -16.70
N TYR A 65 -6.34 7.55 -16.88
CA TYR A 65 -7.32 7.73 -15.82
C TYR A 65 -7.95 6.38 -15.55
N GLY A 66 -8.05 6.02 -14.28
CA GLY A 66 -8.65 4.79 -13.83
C GLY A 66 -9.59 5.04 -12.67
N HIS A 67 -10.40 4.03 -12.37
CA HIS A 67 -11.36 4.07 -11.29
C HIS A 67 -11.31 2.76 -10.51
N THR A 68 -10.90 2.83 -9.25
CA THR A 68 -11.02 1.70 -8.32
C THR A 68 -12.46 1.64 -7.84
N ARG A 69 -13.16 0.56 -8.18
CA ARG A 69 -14.56 0.37 -7.78
C ARG A 69 -14.68 0.20 -6.26
N PRO A 70 -15.85 0.54 -5.70
CA PRO A 70 -16.25 0.06 -4.39
C PRO A 70 -16.03 -1.44 -4.25
N GLU A 71 -15.85 -1.90 -3.02
CA GLU A 71 -15.71 -3.32 -2.66
C GLU A 71 -14.46 -3.99 -3.26
N SER A 72 -13.54 -3.19 -3.80
CA SER A 72 -12.24 -3.63 -4.31
C SER A 72 -11.09 -3.01 -3.49
N PRO A 73 -10.98 -3.31 -2.17
CA PRO A 73 -10.05 -2.65 -1.25
C PRO A 73 -8.57 -3.01 -1.47
N GLY A 74 -8.25 -3.91 -2.41
CA GLY A 74 -6.89 -4.35 -2.70
C GLY A 74 -6.44 -5.53 -1.83
N ALA A 75 -5.14 -5.63 -1.62
CA ALA A 75 -4.53 -6.75 -0.90
C ALA A 75 -4.95 -6.79 0.58
N ALA A 76 -5.15 -8.00 1.12
CA ALA A 76 -5.48 -8.22 2.53
C ALA A 76 -4.33 -7.83 3.46
N TRP A 77 -4.65 -7.65 4.75
CA TRP A 77 -3.72 -7.07 5.71
C TRP A 77 -2.44 -7.90 5.86
N GLY A 78 -1.29 -7.23 5.81
CA GLY A 78 0.02 -7.88 5.98
C GLY A 78 0.46 -8.78 4.83
N THR A 79 -0.30 -8.89 3.73
CA THR A 79 0.02 -9.83 2.63
C THR A 79 1.05 -9.29 1.63
N VAL A 80 1.12 -7.98 1.47
CA VAL A 80 2.08 -7.28 0.59
C VAL A 80 2.90 -6.27 1.40
N VAL A 81 4.12 -5.98 0.96
CA VAL A 81 4.98 -4.93 1.51
C VAL A 81 5.32 -3.93 0.41
N PHE A 82 5.13 -2.64 0.68
CA PHE A 82 5.40 -1.54 -0.24
C PHE A 82 6.58 -0.70 0.26
N MET A 83 7.42 -0.22 -0.65
CA MET A 83 8.32 0.89 -0.34
C MET A 83 7.52 2.19 -0.42
N LYS A 84 7.69 3.10 0.55
CA LYS A 84 6.97 4.39 0.60
C LYS A 84 7.07 5.15 -0.72
N ALA A 85 8.29 5.26 -1.26
CA ALA A 85 8.55 5.98 -2.50
C ALA A 85 7.81 5.38 -3.71
N SER A 86 7.57 4.07 -3.71
CA SER A 86 6.85 3.40 -4.80
C SER A 86 5.37 3.75 -4.83
N LEU A 87 4.78 4.24 -3.73
CA LEU A 87 3.36 4.63 -3.69
C LEU A 87 3.01 5.74 -4.68
N ALA A 88 3.98 6.59 -5.05
CA ALA A 88 3.79 7.60 -6.10
C ALA A 88 3.45 7.00 -7.48
N HIS A 89 3.73 5.70 -7.68
CA HIS A 89 3.54 4.98 -8.92
C HIS A 89 2.51 3.84 -8.80
N LEU A 90 1.85 3.72 -7.64
CA LEU A 90 0.89 2.65 -7.36
C LEU A 90 -0.49 3.25 -7.11
N THR A 91 -1.54 2.54 -7.55
CA THR A 91 -2.93 2.88 -7.25
C THR A 91 -3.21 2.89 -5.73
N GLU A 92 -2.48 2.06 -4.97
CA GLU A 92 -2.52 2.07 -3.50
C GLU A 92 -2.22 3.46 -2.91
N GLY A 93 -1.34 4.23 -3.55
CA GLY A 93 -1.00 5.60 -3.14
C GLY A 93 -2.15 6.60 -3.22
N TYR A 94 -3.33 6.23 -3.75
CA TYR A 94 -4.53 7.07 -3.79
C TYR A 94 -5.50 6.83 -2.62
N LYS A 95 -5.26 5.79 -1.82
CA LYS A 95 -6.12 5.44 -0.69
C LYS A 95 -5.78 6.28 0.53
N ALA A 96 -6.80 6.61 1.33
CA ALA A 96 -6.68 7.56 2.44
C ALA A 96 -5.67 7.09 3.50
N ASN A 97 -5.62 5.78 3.73
CA ASN A 97 -4.73 5.09 4.67
C ASN A 97 -3.23 5.13 4.28
N TYR A 98 -2.90 5.42 3.03
CA TYR A 98 -1.52 5.62 2.57
C TYR A 98 -1.18 7.11 2.37
N GLN A 99 -2.07 8.03 2.75
CA GLN A 99 -1.76 9.45 2.82
C GLN A 99 -1.09 9.78 4.15
N ASN A 100 -0.26 10.82 4.17
CA ASN A 100 0.36 11.34 5.39
C ASN A 100 1.21 10.31 6.16
N LEU A 101 1.82 9.37 5.44
CA LEU A 101 2.72 8.38 6.01
C LEU A 101 4.00 9.03 6.57
N PRO A 102 4.58 8.49 7.65
CA PRO A 102 5.82 9.00 8.23
C PRO A 102 7.00 8.80 7.26
N ASP A 103 8.05 9.61 7.39
CA ASP A 103 9.28 9.47 6.58
C ASP A 103 10.28 8.45 7.15
N LYS A 104 10.09 8.07 8.42
CA LYS A 104 10.85 7.06 9.14
C LYS A 104 9.92 6.15 9.92
N GLU A 105 10.44 5.06 10.45
CA GLU A 105 9.71 4.24 11.43
C GLU A 105 9.13 5.14 12.54
N PRO A 106 7.81 5.05 12.83
CA PRO A 106 7.22 5.77 13.94
C PRO A 106 7.89 5.43 15.27
N GLU A 107 7.92 6.38 16.19
CA GLU A 107 8.29 6.09 17.56
C GLU A 107 7.12 5.40 18.27
N VAL A 108 7.39 4.25 18.88
CA VAL A 108 6.37 3.52 19.63
C VAL A 108 6.34 4.06 21.06
N VAL A 109 5.49 5.05 21.31
CA VAL A 109 5.34 5.66 22.64
C VAL A 109 4.33 4.87 23.46
N GLY A 110 4.73 4.40 24.65
CA GLY A 110 3.82 3.76 25.59
C GLY A 110 3.34 2.36 25.21
N TYR A 111 4.04 1.66 24.32
CA TYR A 111 3.74 0.27 23.99
C TYR A 111 3.93 -0.64 25.21
N LYS A 112 2.81 -1.03 25.82
CA LYS A 112 2.79 -1.96 26.96
C LYS A 112 2.95 -3.43 26.55
N GLY A 113 3.06 -3.70 25.25
CA GLY A 113 3.28 -5.03 24.68
C GLY A 113 2.06 -5.94 24.72
N TRP A 114 1.89 -6.74 23.67
CA TRP A 114 1.39 -8.11 23.80
C TRP A 114 2.62 -9.01 23.89
N THR A 115 2.78 -9.78 24.97
CA THR A 115 3.95 -10.67 25.14
C THR A 115 3.89 -11.89 24.20
N ARG A 116 2.69 -12.21 23.70
CA ARG A 116 2.41 -13.19 22.64
C ARG A 116 1.22 -12.70 21.80
N MET A 117 1.35 -12.69 20.48
CA MET A 117 0.16 -12.68 19.61
C MET A 117 -0.50 -14.05 19.73
N TYR A 118 -1.71 -14.10 20.27
CA TYR A 118 -2.58 -15.27 20.20
C TYR A 118 -3.52 -15.05 19.01
N CYS A 119 -3.40 -15.90 17.98
CA CYS A 119 -4.36 -15.96 16.90
C CYS A 119 -5.47 -16.93 17.36
N ASP A 120 -6.61 -16.38 17.74
CA ASP A 120 -7.80 -17.18 18.01
C ASP A 120 -8.45 -17.57 16.67
N MET A 121 -8.34 -18.83 16.31
CA MET A 121 -8.84 -19.36 15.04
C MET A 121 -10.37 -19.51 15.00
N ASP A 122 -11.05 -19.32 16.13
CA ASP A 122 -12.51 -19.42 16.24
C ASP A 122 -13.21 -18.05 16.17
N VAL A 123 -12.46 -16.95 16.24
CA VAL A 123 -12.97 -15.59 15.98
C VAL A 123 -13.15 -15.39 14.48
N GLY A 124 -14.28 -15.85 13.95
CA GLY A 124 -14.63 -15.77 12.53
C GLY A 124 -15.42 -16.96 12.00
N LYS A 125 -15.74 -17.95 12.83
CA LYS A 125 -16.77 -18.97 12.55
C LYS A 125 -18.16 -18.47 12.92
#